data_AF-A0A914N602-F1
#
_entry.id   AF-A0A914N602-F1
#
_cell.length_a   1.000
_cell.length_b   1.000
_cell.length_c   1.000
_cell.angle_alpha   90.00
_cell.angle_beta   90.00
_cell.angle_gamma   90.00
#
_symmetry.space_group_name_H-M   'P 1'
#
loop_
_entity.id
_entity.type
_entity.pdbx_description
1 polymer ?
#
loop_
_entity_poly.entity_id
_entity_poly.type
_entity_poly.pdbx_seq_one_letter_code
_entity_poly.pdbx_strand_id
1 'polypeptide(L)'
;MEEINNYPENVDCFSSLFKIKQPVKIVKNFGCFVVALISNNLQFYNENYVLFYTLDLQDEHIVNVLDFEFLDVENFSEFATDVKLLLKVLTKNNDVEFMIRQVNQKEVQFSKICSEYTMMIPYSTPNDDSSIVYVDACPPKSRDMVFLRFVNHSQPLTRLHRLLDLKYFDDALSFAITYNLSVDLVYEAIIRQCQEKIQNAEDGNYEEATFIEMIKNLKLISDNDSAGDMIVASLPFLNCFAHINEILMFAKGLTITDEYTLKEIERLRFEFESFSLVYDKDNINYSRTSDWHNFYTSDTHKEFFDRFCEKGKIAEARTLFSRYGEISQNLMDKAAFNKLLIVFRDVIMANSTLCCDISQFMQTNLISVFLHIGQDDTKHICEDLCSFFISISLLLEEIEPKLFPKNALEFSKTFDRAIELLKEECQTPEKYIFLLHVLKQLDADEENCPPSSSISKLKKLIRDLTKLESILSKYQIPMNYSEYLAQDVSTICQRVLDRVRAAPSIHDYIQQFVFPFIEEHHLDKNEVLY
;
A
#
# COMPACT_ATOMS: atom_id res chain seq x y z
N MET A 1 -20.99 -36.10 -74.04
CA MET A 1 -22.00 -36.80 -74.86
C MET A 1 -22.85 -37.59 -73.89
N GLU A 2 -24.18 -37.43 -74.00
CA GLU A 2 -25.23 -38.35 -73.51
C GLU A 2 -25.36 -38.51 -71.98
N GLU A 3 -26.51 -38.41 -71.30
CA GLU A 3 -27.97 -38.40 -71.56
C GLU A 3 -28.62 -37.65 -70.36
N ILE A 4 -29.56 -36.70 -70.46
CA ILE A 4 -30.97 -36.74 -70.86
C ILE A 4 -31.89 -37.62 -69.97
N ASN A 5 -32.93 -36.95 -69.43
CA ASN A 5 -34.23 -37.41 -68.89
C ASN A 5 -34.37 -37.76 -67.40
N ASN A 6 -34.92 -36.80 -66.63
CA ASN A 6 -36.29 -36.90 -66.10
C ASN A 6 -36.64 -35.66 -65.25
N TYR A 7 -37.29 -34.67 -65.86
CA TYR A 7 -38.16 -33.75 -65.13
C TYR A 7 -39.59 -34.04 -65.55
N PRO A 8 -40.49 -34.39 -64.62
CA PRO A 8 -41.91 -34.44 -64.93
C PRO A 8 -42.43 -33.01 -65.05
N GLU A 9 -43.09 -32.72 -66.16
CA GLU A 9 -44.18 -31.75 -66.16
C GLU A 9 -45.16 -32.15 -65.07
N ASN A 10 -45.36 -31.31 -64.05
CA ASN A 10 -46.64 -31.18 -63.39
C ASN A 10 -46.68 -29.94 -62.47
N VAL A 11 -47.58 -29.03 -62.88
CA VAL A 11 -48.65 -28.48 -62.02
C VAL A 11 -48.24 -27.35 -61.06
N ASP A 12 -48.63 -26.14 -61.44
CA ASP A 12 -49.42 -25.21 -60.60
C ASP A 12 -49.40 -25.48 -59.08
N CYS A 13 -48.35 -25.07 -58.37
CA CYS A 13 -48.37 -24.99 -56.90
C CYS A 13 -48.39 -23.55 -56.35
N PHE A 14 -48.42 -22.52 -57.19
CA PHE A 14 -48.46 -21.12 -56.74
C PHE A 14 -49.86 -20.47 -56.77
N SER A 15 -50.92 -21.21 -57.11
CA SER A 15 -52.22 -20.59 -57.46
C SER A 15 -53.38 -20.79 -56.47
N SER A 16 -53.20 -21.44 -55.31
CA SER A 16 -54.35 -21.79 -54.45
C SER A 16 -54.36 -21.24 -53.01
N LEU A 17 -53.35 -20.49 -52.54
CA LEU A 17 -53.30 -19.99 -51.15
C LEU A 17 -53.26 -18.46 -50.96
N PHE A 18 -53.03 -17.66 -52.01
CA PHE A 18 -53.06 -16.20 -51.89
C PHE A 18 -54.36 -15.60 -52.41
N LYS A 19 -55.40 -15.59 -51.57
CA LYS A 19 -56.52 -14.64 -51.69
C LYS A 19 -56.37 -13.52 -50.67
N ILE A 20 -55.21 -12.87 -50.63
CA ILE A 20 -55.09 -11.56 -49.98
C ILE A 20 -55.73 -10.55 -50.95
N LYS A 21 -56.95 -10.09 -50.63
CA LYS A 21 -57.70 -9.13 -51.47
C LYS A 21 -57.13 -7.70 -51.44
N GLN A 22 -56.02 -7.47 -50.74
CA GLN A 22 -55.41 -6.15 -50.54
C GLN A 22 -53.92 -6.21 -50.89
N PRO A 23 -53.33 -5.15 -51.47
CA PRO A 23 -51.92 -5.13 -51.82
C PRO A 23 -51.04 -5.20 -50.56
N VAL A 24 -50.13 -6.18 -50.53
CA VAL A 24 -49.08 -6.29 -49.52
C VAL A 24 -48.03 -5.21 -49.80
N LYS A 25 -47.68 -4.40 -48.80
CA LYS A 25 -46.71 -3.30 -48.94
C LYS A 25 -45.27 -3.75 -48.69
N ILE A 26 -45.05 -4.47 -47.59
CA ILE A 26 -43.72 -4.91 -47.14
C ILE A 26 -43.86 -6.31 -46.54
N VAL A 27 -42.89 -7.17 -46.78
CA VAL A 27 -42.77 -8.49 -46.15
C VAL A 27 -41.39 -8.63 -45.55
N LYS A 28 -41.30 -9.03 -44.27
CA LYS A 28 -40.05 -9.27 -43.55
C LYS A 28 -40.13 -10.61 -42.83
N ASN A 29 -39.01 -11.33 -42.78
CA ASN A 29 -38.90 -12.60 -42.10
C ASN A 29 -38.30 -12.38 -40.72
N PHE A 30 -38.94 -12.93 -39.70
CA PHE A 30 -38.45 -12.88 -38.33
C PHE A 30 -38.60 -14.25 -37.66
N GLY A 31 -37.49 -14.98 -37.56
CA GLY A 31 -37.47 -16.34 -37.02
C GLY A 31 -38.43 -17.27 -37.77
N CYS A 32 -39.37 -17.87 -37.04
CA CYS A 32 -40.40 -18.78 -37.57
C CYS A 32 -41.64 -18.08 -38.15
N PHE A 33 -41.65 -16.74 -38.21
CA PHE A 33 -42.76 -15.96 -38.77
C PHE A 33 -42.35 -15.15 -40.00
N VAL A 34 -43.25 -15.13 -40.98
CA VAL A 34 -43.26 -14.17 -42.08
C VAL A 34 -44.25 -13.07 -41.72
N VAL A 35 -43.79 -11.83 -41.61
CA VAL A 35 -44.63 -10.69 -41.23
C VAL A 35 -44.87 -9.80 -42.45
N ALA A 36 -46.14 -9.60 -42.78
CA ALA A 36 -46.56 -8.78 -43.92
C ALA A 36 -47.30 -7.52 -43.45
N LEU A 37 -46.88 -6.36 -43.93
CA LEU A 37 -47.61 -5.11 -43.78
C LEU A 37 -48.66 -5.00 -44.89
N ILE A 38 -49.93 -5.08 -44.52
CA ILE A 38 -51.07 -4.95 -45.43
C ILE A 38 -51.91 -3.77 -44.97
N SER A 39 -52.00 -2.75 -45.82
CA SER A 39 -52.56 -1.45 -45.44
C SER A 39 -51.79 -0.84 -44.26
N ASN A 40 -52.33 -0.88 -43.03
CA ASN A 40 -51.66 -0.46 -41.79
C ASN A 40 -51.67 -1.59 -40.74
N ASN A 41 -51.87 -2.84 -41.16
CA ASN A 41 -51.90 -4.00 -40.28
C ASN A 41 -50.66 -4.86 -40.51
N LEU A 42 -50.00 -5.28 -39.43
CA LEU A 42 -48.97 -6.32 -39.49
C LEU A 42 -49.63 -7.68 -39.31
N GLN A 43 -49.53 -8.52 -40.32
CA GLN A 43 -50.05 -9.88 -40.32
C GLN A 43 -48.90 -10.87 -40.18
N PHE A 44 -48.97 -11.73 -39.17
CA PHE A 44 -47.96 -12.72 -38.83
C PHE A 44 -48.39 -14.08 -39.37
N TYR A 45 -47.57 -14.66 -40.23
CA TYR A 45 -47.80 -15.98 -40.81
C TYR A 45 -46.73 -16.94 -40.32
N ASN A 46 -47.10 -18.16 -39.94
CA ASN A 46 -46.12 -19.19 -39.57
C ASN A 46 -45.40 -19.75 -40.83
N GLU A 47 -44.45 -20.68 -40.64
CA GLU A 47 -43.72 -21.36 -41.73
C GLU A 47 -44.62 -22.04 -42.77
N ASN A 48 -45.85 -22.40 -42.38
CA ASN A 48 -46.87 -22.97 -43.25
C ASN A 48 -47.80 -21.92 -43.89
N TYR A 49 -47.44 -20.64 -43.78
CA TYR A 49 -48.20 -19.48 -44.28
C TYR A 49 -49.63 -19.36 -43.71
N VAL A 50 -49.89 -19.93 -42.54
CA VAL A 50 -51.15 -19.78 -41.82
C VAL A 50 -51.09 -18.51 -41.00
N LEU A 51 -52.10 -17.64 -41.16
CA LEU A 51 -52.23 -16.41 -40.37
C LEU A 51 -52.38 -16.76 -38.89
N PHE A 52 -51.43 -16.31 -38.09
CA PHE A 52 -51.34 -16.56 -36.66
C PHE A 52 -51.86 -15.38 -35.84
N TYR A 53 -51.48 -14.16 -36.23
CA TYR A 53 -51.83 -12.94 -35.48
C TYR A 53 -51.93 -11.73 -36.43
N THR A 54 -52.74 -10.72 -36.05
CA THR A 54 -52.83 -9.44 -36.76
C THR A 54 -52.75 -8.30 -35.76
N LEU A 55 -51.79 -7.40 -35.97
CA LEU A 55 -51.60 -6.18 -35.18
C LEU A 55 -52.06 -4.98 -36.00
N ASP A 56 -53.00 -4.21 -35.46
CA ASP A 56 -53.47 -2.96 -36.07
C ASP A 56 -52.61 -1.79 -35.60
N LEU A 57 -51.96 -1.11 -36.55
CA LEU A 57 -51.12 0.06 -36.29
C LEU A 57 -51.87 1.38 -36.54
N GLN A 58 -53.19 1.34 -36.79
CA GLN A 58 -53.97 2.56 -36.93
C GLN A 58 -54.08 3.32 -35.62
N ASP A 59 -53.85 4.62 -35.74
CA ASP A 59 -53.89 5.58 -34.65
C ASP A 59 -54.41 6.92 -35.18
N GLU A 60 -54.86 7.81 -34.29
CA GLU A 60 -55.37 9.13 -34.68
C GLU A 60 -54.33 9.96 -35.44
N HIS A 61 -53.04 9.66 -35.27
CA HIS A 61 -51.93 10.40 -35.87
C HIS A 61 -51.34 9.74 -37.14
N ILE A 62 -51.59 8.46 -37.38
CA ILE A 62 -50.96 7.68 -38.48
C ILE A 62 -51.91 7.60 -39.66
N VAL A 63 -51.49 8.12 -40.82
CA VAL A 63 -52.19 7.94 -42.10
C VAL A 63 -51.75 6.64 -42.76
N ASN A 64 -50.44 6.43 -42.84
CA ASN A 64 -49.87 5.30 -43.57
C ASN A 64 -48.58 4.80 -42.92
N VAL A 65 -48.45 3.50 -42.70
CA VAL A 65 -47.18 2.88 -42.31
C VAL A 65 -46.36 2.61 -43.56
N LEU A 66 -45.15 3.15 -43.61
CA LEU A 66 -44.24 3.09 -44.75
C LEU A 66 -43.19 2.00 -44.60
N ASP A 67 -42.72 1.71 -43.38
CA ASP A 67 -41.76 0.64 -43.06
C ASP A 67 -41.86 0.29 -41.56
N PHE A 68 -41.45 -0.92 -41.19
CA PHE A 68 -41.51 -1.42 -39.80
C PHE A 68 -40.33 -2.35 -39.47
N GLU A 69 -39.83 -2.32 -38.24
CA GLU A 69 -38.80 -3.24 -37.75
C GLU A 69 -39.01 -3.54 -36.26
N PHE A 70 -38.70 -4.74 -35.81
CA PHE A 70 -38.80 -5.09 -34.38
C PHE A 70 -37.44 -4.98 -33.69
N LEU A 71 -37.43 -4.51 -32.45
CA LEU A 71 -36.28 -4.57 -31.54
C LEU A 71 -36.46 -5.75 -30.57
N ASP A 72 -35.35 -6.42 -30.23
CA ASP A 72 -35.26 -7.47 -29.21
C ASP A 72 -36.24 -8.64 -29.41
N VAL A 73 -36.20 -9.32 -30.56
CA VAL A 73 -37.02 -10.53 -30.77
C VAL A 73 -36.17 -11.79 -30.89
N GLU A 74 -35.95 -12.44 -29.74
CA GLU A 74 -35.34 -13.78 -29.70
C GLU A 74 -36.36 -14.87 -30.04
N ASN A 75 -37.64 -14.70 -29.66
CA ASN A 75 -38.72 -15.61 -30.01
C ASN A 75 -40.09 -14.89 -29.97
N PHE A 76 -40.84 -14.93 -31.07
CA PHE A 76 -42.23 -14.43 -31.16
C PHE A 76 -43.27 -15.32 -30.46
N SER A 77 -42.85 -16.44 -29.83
CA SER A 77 -43.76 -17.43 -29.24
C SER A 77 -44.57 -16.89 -28.06
N GLU A 78 -44.09 -15.83 -27.42
CA GLU A 78 -44.86 -15.01 -26.48
C GLU A 78 -44.70 -13.57 -26.96
N PHE A 79 -45.77 -12.91 -27.41
CA PHE A 79 -45.77 -11.45 -27.60
C PHE A 79 -45.65 -10.81 -26.21
N ALA A 80 -44.46 -10.94 -25.60
CA ALA A 80 -44.15 -10.42 -24.29
C ALA A 80 -44.39 -8.92 -24.29
N THR A 81 -44.78 -8.41 -23.13
CA THR A 81 -45.25 -7.05 -22.90
C THR A 81 -44.29 -5.93 -23.29
N ASP A 82 -43.04 -6.26 -23.66
CA ASP A 82 -41.96 -5.30 -23.86
C ASP A 82 -41.38 -5.23 -25.28
N VAL A 83 -41.92 -5.95 -26.26
CA VAL A 83 -41.44 -5.86 -27.66
C VAL A 83 -41.63 -4.43 -28.19
N LYS A 84 -40.54 -3.81 -28.64
CA LYS A 84 -40.56 -2.47 -29.25
C LYS A 84 -40.61 -2.57 -30.77
N LEU A 85 -41.48 -1.76 -31.35
CA LEU A 85 -41.72 -1.65 -32.78
C LEU A 85 -41.22 -0.29 -33.26
N LEU A 86 -40.31 -0.31 -34.22
CA LEU A 86 -39.87 0.84 -34.97
C LEU A 86 -40.76 0.99 -36.19
N LEU A 87 -41.26 2.20 -36.40
CA LEU A 87 -42.16 2.51 -37.49
C LEU A 87 -41.65 3.73 -38.24
N LYS A 88 -41.67 3.65 -39.56
CA LYS A 88 -41.66 4.83 -40.43
C LYS A 88 -43.08 5.08 -40.89
N VAL A 89 -43.65 6.23 -40.54
CA VAL A 89 -45.06 6.54 -40.80
C VAL A 89 -45.20 7.87 -41.52
N LEU A 90 -46.26 7.99 -42.32
CA LEU A 90 -46.78 9.26 -42.81
C LEU A 90 -47.87 9.73 -41.84
N THR A 91 -47.71 10.91 -41.28
CA THR A 91 -48.69 11.50 -40.34
C THR A 91 -49.74 12.34 -41.06
N LYS A 92 -50.82 12.69 -40.36
CA LYS A 92 -51.88 13.56 -40.91
C LYS A 92 -51.38 14.95 -41.32
N ASN A 93 -50.26 15.39 -40.77
CA ASN A 93 -49.61 16.66 -41.11
C ASN A 93 -48.81 16.59 -42.41
N ASN A 94 -48.83 15.43 -43.09
CA ASN A 94 -48.07 15.16 -44.31
C ASN A 94 -46.55 15.13 -44.08
N ASP A 95 -46.14 14.86 -42.84
CA ASP A 95 -44.75 14.66 -42.44
C ASP A 95 -44.44 13.16 -42.36
N VAL A 96 -43.21 12.78 -42.75
CA VAL A 96 -42.68 11.43 -42.50
C VAL A 96 -42.01 11.41 -41.14
N GLU A 97 -42.46 10.53 -40.26
CA GLU A 97 -41.94 10.40 -38.92
C GLU A 97 -41.39 9.00 -38.67
N PHE A 98 -40.25 8.96 -37.99
CA PHE A 98 -39.71 7.76 -37.39
C PHE A 98 -40.19 7.67 -35.94
N MET A 99 -40.89 6.60 -35.60
CA MET A 99 -41.52 6.38 -34.30
C MET A 99 -41.04 5.09 -33.65
N ILE A 100 -40.94 5.10 -32.32
CA ILE A 100 -40.75 3.89 -31.49
C ILE A 100 -41.97 3.74 -30.60
N ARG A 101 -42.59 2.57 -30.63
CA ARG A 101 -43.77 2.21 -29.83
C ARG A 101 -43.56 0.83 -29.20
N GLN A 102 -44.23 0.54 -28.10
CA GLN A 102 -44.36 -0.85 -27.64
C GLN A 102 -45.50 -1.53 -28.42
N VAL A 103 -45.34 -2.79 -28.79
CA VAL A 103 -46.35 -3.53 -29.58
C VAL A 103 -47.72 -3.53 -28.89
N ASN A 104 -47.74 -3.62 -27.56
CA ASN A 104 -48.97 -3.70 -26.76
C ASN A 104 -49.51 -2.34 -26.29
N GLN A 105 -48.81 -1.24 -26.57
CA GLN A 105 -49.23 0.11 -26.16
C GLN A 105 -49.35 1.03 -27.38
N LYS A 106 -50.44 1.80 -27.46
CA LYS A 106 -50.61 2.78 -28.54
C LYS A 106 -49.76 4.05 -28.35
N GLU A 107 -49.17 4.24 -27.17
CA GLU A 107 -48.34 5.40 -26.85
C GLU A 107 -47.02 5.39 -27.61
N VAL A 108 -46.64 6.58 -28.11
CA VAL A 108 -45.37 6.81 -28.79
C VAL A 108 -44.29 7.12 -27.77
N GLN A 109 -43.28 6.26 -27.65
CA GLN A 109 -42.15 6.49 -26.75
C GLN A 109 -41.15 7.50 -27.33
N PHE A 110 -41.02 7.53 -28.65
CA PHE A 110 -40.16 8.46 -29.37
C PHE A 110 -40.75 8.75 -30.75
N SER A 111 -40.77 10.01 -31.18
CA SER A 111 -41.03 10.38 -32.57
C SER A 111 -40.04 11.42 -33.05
N LYS A 112 -39.68 11.35 -34.33
CA LYS A 112 -38.86 12.35 -34.99
C LYS A 112 -39.25 12.50 -36.45
N ILE A 113 -39.39 13.74 -36.91
CA ILE A 113 -39.59 14.07 -38.32
C ILE A 113 -38.30 13.73 -39.09
N CYS A 114 -38.47 12.93 -40.13
CA CYS A 114 -37.44 12.34 -40.96
C CYS A 114 -37.76 12.59 -42.44
N SER A 115 -36.79 12.30 -43.30
CA SER A 115 -36.99 12.38 -44.75
C SER A 115 -37.84 11.24 -45.29
N GLU A 116 -38.47 11.44 -46.45
CA GLU A 116 -39.12 10.35 -47.20
C GLU A 116 -38.11 9.27 -47.61
N TYR A 117 -36.83 9.62 -47.71
CA TYR A 117 -35.74 8.71 -48.09
C TYR A 117 -35.11 7.97 -46.90
N THR A 118 -35.63 8.15 -45.68
CA THR A 118 -35.07 7.47 -44.50
C THR A 118 -35.23 5.95 -44.61
N MET A 119 -34.15 5.20 -44.37
CA MET A 119 -34.13 3.74 -44.45
C MET A 119 -33.75 3.14 -43.10
N MET A 120 -34.44 2.09 -42.68
CA MET A 120 -34.07 1.28 -41.52
C MET A 120 -33.22 0.09 -41.99
N ILE A 121 -32.03 -0.05 -41.42
CA ILE A 121 -31.10 -1.13 -41.73
C ILE A 121 -30.83 -1.90 -40.43
N PRO A 122 -31.19 -3.19 -40.35
CA PRO A 122 -30.76 -4.02 -39.24
C PRO A 122 -29.24 -4.14 -39.26
N TYR A 123 -28.57 -3.78 -38.16
CA TYR A 123 -27.11 -3.80 -38.04
C TYR A 123 -26.69 -4.59 -36.80
N SER A 124 -26.18 -5.79 -37.03
CA SER A 124 -25.59 -6.63 -35.99
C SER A 124 -24.07 -6.66 -36.15
N THR A 125 -23.36 -6.39 -35.06
CA THR A 125 -21.91 -6.67 -34.96
C THR A 125 -21.72 -7.86 -34.02
N PRO A 126 -20.57 -8.57 -34.07
CA PRO A 126 -20.34 -9.74 -33.22
C PRO A 126 -20.46 -9.49 -31.71
N ASN A 127 -20.40 -8.23 -31.28
CA ASN A 127 -20.38 -7.80 -29.88
C ASN A 127 -21.58 -6.92 -29.47
N ASP A 128 -22.54 -6.65 -30.36
CA ASP A 128 -23.75 -5.89 -30.03
C ASP A 128 -24.99 -6.65 -30.53
N ASP A 129 -25.79 -7.13 -29.58
CA ASP A 129 -27.10 -7.69 -29.83
C ASP A 129 -28.06 -6.55 -30.21
N SER A 130 -28.39 -6.48 -31.50
CA SER A 130 -29.44 -5.66 -32.11
C SER A 130 -29.31 -4.13 -31.97
N SER A 131 -28.46 -3.53 -32.81
CA SER A 131 -28.57 -2.10 -33.13
C SER A 131 -29.28 -1.90 -34.46
N ILE A 132 -30.29 -1.02 -34.52
CA ILE A 132 -30.88 -0.64 -35.80
C ILE A 132 -30.26 0.68 -36.24
N VAL A 133 -29.63 0.67 -37.40
CA VAL A 133 -29.13 1.89 -38.02
C VAL A 133 -30.25 2.44 -38.89
N TYR A 134 -30.76 3.63 -38.59
CA TYR A 134 -31.55 4.35 -39.57
C TYR A 134 -30.72 5.42 -40.26
N VAL A 135 -30.75 5.38 -41.59
CA VAL A 135 -30.07 6.33 -42.47
C VAL A 135 -31.09 7.39 -42.84
N ASP A 136 -30.92 8.60 -42.30
CA ASP A 136 -31.78 9.75 -42.60
C ASP A 136 -31.11 10.57 -43.72
N ALA A 137 -31.49 10.27 -44.96
CA ALA A 137 -30.97 10.93 -46.15
C ALA A 137 -31.75 12.22 -46.44
N CYS A 138 -31.06 13.35 -46.48
CA CYS A 138 -31.64 14.68 -46.77
C CYS A 138 -32.72 15.10 -45.76
N PRO A 139 -32.43 15.19 -44.45
CA PRO A 139 -33.42 15.60 -43.47
C PRO A 139 -33.95 17.02 -43.73
N PRO A 140 -35.16 17.36 -43.23
CA PRO A 140 -35.85 18.61 -43.56
C PRO A 140 -35.03 19.89 -43.30
N LYS A 141 -34.16 19.85 -42.28
CA LYS A 141 -33.30 20.96 -41.86
C LYS A 141 -31.92 20.98 -42.55
N SER A 142 -31.53 19.91 -43.25
CA SER A 142 -30.17 19.78 -43.83
C SER A 142 -30.19 18.90 -45.08
N ARG A 143 -30.70 19.45 -46.18
CA ARG A 143 -31.00 18.72 -47.42
C ARG A 143 -29.78 18.13 -48.15
N ASP A 144 -28.57 18.56 -47.80
CA ASP A 144 -27.32 18.11 -48.46
C ASP A 144 -26.54 17.07 -47.62
N MET A 145 -27.10 16.61 -46.50
CA MET A 145 -26.41 15.72 -45.55
C MET A 145 -27.13 14.37 -45.43
N VAL A 146 -26.35 13.32 -45.17
CA VAL A 146 -26.86 11.99 -44.79
C VAL A 146 -26.44 11.74 -43.34
N PHE A 147 -27.40 11.46 -42.47
CA PHE A 147 -27.12 11.10 -41.09
C PHE A 147 -27.27 9.59 -40.89
N LEU A 148 -26.19 8.92 -40.48
CA LEU A 148 -26.26 7.59 -39.88
C LEU A 148 -26.59 7.72 -38.39
N ARG A 149 -27.68 7.09 -37.96
CA ARG A 149 -28.11 7.12 -36.55
C ARG A 149 -28.31 5.71 -36.04
N PHE A 150 -27.59 5.39 -34.96
CA PHE A 150 -27.68 4.11 -34.27
C PHE A 150 -28.78 4.18 -33.22
N VAL A 151 -29.75 3.28 -33.31
CA VAL A 151 -30.72 2.99 -32.25
C VAL A 151 -30.15 1.83 -31.46
N ASN A 152 -29.51 2.15 -30.35
CA ASN A 152 -28.98 1.16 -29.42
C ASN A 152 -29.94 1.02 -28.25
N HIS A 153 -30.37 -0.21 -27.96
CA HIS A 153 -31.09 -0.54 -26.73
C HIS A 153 -30.09 -0.65 -25.56
N SER A 154 -29.38 0.44 -25.23
CA SER A 154 -28.49 0.45 -24.08
C SER A 154 -29.17 1.15 -22.92
N GLN A 155 -29.19 0.51 -21.75
CA GLN A 155 -29.49 1.21 -20.50
C GLN A 155 -28.55 2.43 -20.38
N PRO A 156 -29.03 3.58 -19.85
CA PRO A 156 -28.20 4.78 -19.72
C PRO A 156 -26.84 4.50 -19.05
N LEU A 157 -26.79 3.60 -18.06
CA LEU A 157 -25.54 3.15 -17.43
C LEU A 157 -24.57 2.48 -18.43
N THR A 158 -25.04 1.56 -19.26
CA THR A 158 -24.21 0.90 -20.28
C THR A 158 -23.66 1.89 -21.31
N ARG A 159 -24.48 2.89 -21.69
CA ARG A 159 -24.03 3.96 -22.58
C ARG A 159 -22.98 4.84 -21.90
N LEU A 160 -23.15 5.14 -20.62
CA LEU A 160 -22.18 5.88 -19.84
C LEU A 160 -20.84 5.14 -19.77
N HIS A 161 -20.84 3.84 -19.42
CA HIS A 161 -19.61 3.03 -19.42
C HIS A 161 -18.90 3.06 -20.78
N ARG A 162 -19.63 2.96 -21.88
CA ARG A 162 -19.05 3.11 -23.23
C ARG A 162 -18.40 4.48 -23.45
N LEU A 163 -18.97 5.57 -22.93
CA LEU A 163 -18.35 6.89 -23.04
C LEU A 163 -17.08 6.98 -22.20
N LEU A 164 -17.05 6.34 -21.03
CA LEU A 164 -15.88 6.25 -20.16
C LEU A 164 -14.75 5.42 -20.82
N ASP A 165 -15.09 4.29 -21.43
CA ASP A 165 -14.13 3.44 -22.18
C ASP A 165 -13.49 4.19 -23.35
N LEU A 166 -14.29 5.02 -24.03
CA LEU A 166 -13.82 5.88 -25.12
C LEU A 166 -13.10 7.15 -24.64
N LYS A 167 -12.98 7.36 -23.32
CA LYS A 167 -12.32 8.52 -22.69
C LYS A 167 -12.95 9.87 -23.06
N TYR A 168 -14.24 9.89 -23.40
CA TYR A 168 -15.01 11.12 -23.67
C TYR A 168 -15.65 11.67 -22.38
N PHE A 169 -14.82 12.20 -21.48
CA PHE A 169 -15.25 12.58 -20.13
C PHE A 169 -16.22 13.77 -20.08
N ASP A 170 -16.05 14.80 -20.92
CA ASP A 170 -16.96 15.96 -20.95
C ASP A 170 -18.37 15.56 -21.42
N ASP A 171 -18.44 14.69 -22.43
CA ASP A 171 -19.69 14.12 -22.91
C ASP A 171 -20.30 13.17 -21.87
N ALA A 172 -19.47 12.38 -21.18
CA ALA A 172 -19.90 11.49 -20.10
C ALA A 172 -20.48 12.26 -18.90
N LEU A 173 -19.86 13.38 -18.50
CA LEU A 173 -20.38 14.28 -17.45
C LEU A 173 -21.74 14.85 -17.86
N SER A 174 -21.82 15.41 -19.07
CA SER A 174 -23.06 15.97 -19.62
C SER A 174 -24.17 14.92 -19.70
N PHE A 175 -23.81 13.70 -20.11
CA PHE A 175 -24.71 12.56 -20.19
C PHE A 175 -25.19 12.11 -18.79
N ALA A 176 -24.29 11.98 -17.83
CA ALA A 176 -24.63 11.58 -16.46
C ALA A 176 -25.62 12.57 -15.82
N ILE A 177 -25.38 13.88 -15.98
CA ILE A 177 -26.29 14.92 -15.51
C ILE A 177 -27.65 14.82 -16.21
N THR A 178 -27.66 14.65 -17.53
CA THR A 178 -28.90 14.59 -18.33
C THR A 178 -29.78 13.41 -17.94
N TYR A 179 -29.17 12.26 -17.63
CA TYR A 179 -29.88 11.02 -17.31
C TYR A 179 -29.95 10.72 -15.80
N ASN A 180 -29.58 11.69 -14.95
CA ASN A 180 -29.56 11.57 -13.48
C ASN A 180 -28.78 10.32 -12.99
N LEU A 181 -27.65 10.04 -13.63
CA LEU A 181 -26.69 9.00 -13.24
C LEU A 181 -25.65 9.58 -12.28
N SER A 182 -24.97 8.69 -11.53
CA SER A 182 -23.89 9.11 -10.64
C SER A 182 -22.75 9.76 -11.43
N VAL A 183 -22.42 11.01 -11.07
CA VAL A 183 -21.28 11.75 -11.62
C VAL A 183 -19.96 11.20 -11.07
N ASP A 184 -20.00 10.58 -9.88
CA ASP A 184 -18.82 9.98 -9.23
C ASP A 184 -18.19 8.90 -10.12
N LEU A 185 -19.00 8.13 -10.87
CA LEU A 185 -18.50 7.15 -11.84
C LEU A 185 -17.60 7.78 -12.91
N VAL A 186 -17.90 9.03 -13.30
CA VAL A 186 -17.10 9.77 -14.28
C VAL A 186 -15.81 10.26 -13.66
N TYR A 187 -15.86 10.80 -12.43
CA TYR A 187 -14.67 11.23 -11.70
C TYR A 187 -13.73 10.07 -11.38
N GLU A 188 -14.26 8.92 -10.94
CA GLU A 188 -13.48 7.69 -10.74
C GLU A 188 -12.79 7.23 -12.03
N ALA A 189 -13.47 7.30 -13.18
CA ALA A 189 -12.87 6.93 -14.46
C ALA A 189 -11.73 7.88 -14.87
N ILE A 190 -11.87 9.18 -14.60
CA ILE A 190 -10.78 10.16 -14.80
C ILE A 190 -9.60 9.84 -13.88
N ILE A 191 -9.86 9.51 -12.62
CA ILE A 191 -8.81 9.12 -11.66
C ILE A 191 -8.10 7.85 -12.13
N ARG A 192 -8.83 6.82 -12.56
CA ARG A 192 -8.25 5.58 -13.12
C ARG A 192 -7.37 5.88 -14.35
N GLN A 193 -7.77 6.81 -15.21
CA GLN A 193 -6.93 7.25 -16.33
C GLN A 193 -5.66 7.95 -15.85
N CYS A 194 -5.75 8.79 -14.81
CA CYS A 194 -4.57 9.42 -14.21
C CYS A 194 -3.64 8.37 -13.58
N GLN A 195 -4.20 7.38 -12.87
CA GLN A 195 -3.46 6.24 -12.33
C GLN A 195 -2.75 5.46 -13.44
N GLU A 196 -3.40 5.16 -14.56
CA GLU A 196 -2.77 4.50 -15.71
C GLU A 196 -1.58 5.32 -16.25
N LYS A 197 -1.72 6.65 -16.36
CA LYS A 197 -0.63 7.54 -16.80
C LYS A 197 0.54 7.53 -15.82
N ILE A 198 0.26 7.64 -14.52
CA ILE A 198 1.26 7.57 -13.45
C ILE A 198 1.92 6.18 -13.44
N GLN A 199 1.15 5.13 -13.69
CA GLN A 199 1.63 3.76 -13.68
C GLN A 199 2.62 3.50 -14.84
N ASN A 200 2.32 4.02 -16.02
CA ASN A 200 3.11 3.83 -17.24
C ASN A 200 4.32 4.77 -17.36
N ALA A 201 4.42 5.80 -16.51
CA ALA A 201 5.58 6.68 -16.49
C ALA A 201 6.82 5.93 -15.95
N GLU A 202 7.98 6.14 -16.58
CA GLU A 202 9.27 5.66 -16.07
C GLU A 202 9.57 6.29 -14.71
N ASP A 203 9.87 5.47 -13.70
CA ASP A 203 10.28 5.77 -12.32
C ASP A 203 10.14 7.24 -11.86
N GLY A 204 8.91 7.75 -11.79
CA GLY A 204 8.59 9.03 -11.15
C GLY A 204 8.68 10.28 -11.99
N ASN A 205 8.76 10.11 -13.30
CA ASN A 205 8.66 11.23 -14.23
C ASN A 205 7.25 11.38 -14.83
N TYR A 206 6.20 11.18 -14.02
CA TYR A 206 4.86 11.59 -14.44
C TYR A 206 4.70 13.09 -14.26
N GLU A 207 3.91 13.71 -15.13
CA GLU A 207 3.68 15.14 -15.09
C GLU A 207 2.93 15.53 -13.81
N GLU A 208 3.42 16.56 -13.12
CA GLU A 208 2.76 17.19 -11.97
C GLU A 208 1.28 17.51 -12.26
N ALA A 209 1.00 17.94 -13.50
CA ALA A 209 -0.36 18.22 -13.97
C ALA A 209 -1.29 17.00 -13.85
N THR A 210 -0.79 15.78 -14.08
CA THR A 210 -1.57 14.54 -13.95
C THR A 210 -1.94 14.27 -12.50
N PHE A 211 -1.03 14.53 -11.55
CA PHE A 211 -1.31 14.38 -10.12
C PHE A 211 -2.32 15.43 -9.64
N ILE A 212 -2.14 16.70 -10.02
CA ILE A 212 -3.08 17.79 -9.69
C ILE A 212 -4.47 17.48 -10.25
N GLU A 213 -4.56 16.98 -11.48
CA GLU A 213 -5.82 16.55 -12.09
C GLU A 213 -6.48 15.42 -11.28
N MET A 214 -5.71 14.41 -10.87
CA MET A 214 -6.20 13.32 -10.03
C MET A 214 -6.78 13.83 -8.71
N ILE A 215 -6.01 14.65 -7.95
CA ILE A 215 -6.46 15.23 -6.67
C ILE A 215 -7.71 16.11 -6.84
N LYS A 216 -7.76 16.89 -7.91
CA LYS A 216 -8.92 17.74 -8.22
C LYS A 216 -10.18 16.89 -8.38
N ASN A 217 -10.11 15.81 -9.14
CA ASN A 217 -11.26 14.92 -9.35
C ASN A 217 -11.61 14.12 -8.10
N LEU A 218 -10.61 13.71 -7.31
CA LEU A 218 -10.83 13.00 -6.04
C LEU A 218 -11.60 13.86 -5.02
N LYS A 219 -11.35 15.18 -4.99
CA LYS A 219 -12.12 16.15 -4.19
C LYS A 219 -13.57 16.36 -4.66
N LEU A 220 -13.93 15.92 -5.86
CA LEU A 220 -15.28 16.08 -6.43
C LEU A 220 -16.16 14.85 -6.21
N ILE A 221 -15.59 13.72 -5.78
CA ILE A 221 -16.35 12.52 -5.45
C ILE A 221 -17.19 12.80 -4.20
N SER A 222 -18.49 12.51 -4.28
CA SER A 222 -19.42 12.69 -3.17
C SER A 222 -19.41 11.54 -2.18
N ASP A 223 -19.17 10.32 -2.66
CA ASP A 223 -19.03 9.13 -1.83
C ASP A 223 -17.62 9.00 -1.21
N ASN A 224 -17.56 9.11 0.12
CA ASN A 224 -16.31 9.04 0.85
C ASN A 224 -15.66 7.65 0.82
N ASP A 225 -16.44 6.58 0.72
CA ASP A 225 -15.91 5.22 0.66
C ASP A 225 -15.26 4.97 -0.72
N SER A 226 -15.94 5.32 -1.80
CA SER A 226 -15.36 5.29 -3.15
C SER A 226 -14.11 6.17 -3.26
N ALA A 227 -14.10 7.37 -2.65
CA ALA A 227 -12.91 8.21 -2.60
C ALA A 227 -11.75 7.53 -1.84
N GLY A 228 -12.05 6.84 -0.73
CA GLY A 228 -11.09 6.04 0.03
C GLY A 228 -10.48 4.90 -0.80
N ASP A 229 -11.30 4.16 -1.54
CA ASP A 229 -10.84 3.07 -2.41
C ASP A 229 -9.93 3.58 -3.52
N MET A 230 -10.27 4.72 -4.13
CA MET A 230 -9.42 5.37 -5.13
C MET A 230 -8.07 5.80 -4.54
N ILE A 231 -8.03 6.26 -3.28
CA ILE A 231 -6.80 6.61 -2.58
C ILE A 231 -5.91 5.38 -2.40
N VAL A 232 -6.45 4.29 -1.85
CA VAL A 232 -5.73 3.04 -1.64
C VAL A 232 -5.17 2.52 -2.97
N ALA A 233 -5.96 2.56 -4.03
CA ALA A 233 -5.53 2.15 -5.37
C ALA A 233 -4.42 3.05 -5.96
N SER A 234 -4.37 4.34 -5.59
CA SER A 234 -3.40 5.30 -6.13
C SER A 234 -2.02 5.20 -5.46
N LEU A 235 -1.98 4.93 -4.16
CA LEU A 235 -0.77 5.01 -3.33
C LEU A 235 0.42 4.17 -3.86
N PRO A 236 0.24 2.92 -4.35
CA PRO A 236 1.34 2.11 -4.86
C PRO A 236 2.09 2.71 -6.05
N PHE A 237 1.45 3.63 -6.79
CA PHE A 237 2.02 4.22 -7.99
C PHE A 237 2.72 5.55 -7.74
N LEU A 238 2.50 6.16 -6.57
CA LEU A 238 3.14 7.41 -6.20
C LEU A 238 4.56 7.20 -5.69
N ASN A 239 5.46 8.06 -6.17
CA ASN A 239 6.90 8.04 -5.90
C ASN A 239 7.45 9.43 -5.54
N CYS A 240 6.60 10.28 -4.98
CA CYS A 240 6.99 11.57 -4.45
C CYS A 240 6.45 11.71 -3.03
N PHE A 241 7.31 12.09 -2.08
CA PHE A 241 6.91 12.33 -0.69
C PHE A 241 5.74 13.32 -0.59
N ALA A 242 5.81 14.42 -1.34
CA ALA A 242 4.78 15.46 -1.33
C ALA A 242 3.42 14.91 -1.77
N HIS A 243 3.41 14.07 -2.82
CA HIS A 243 2.19 13.50 -3.39
C HIS A 243 1.57 12.45 -2.46
N ILE A 244 2.39 11.56 -1.90
CA ILE A 244 1.94 10.56 -0.92
C ILE A 244 1.37 11.28 0.31
N ASN A 245 2.08 12.27 0.83
CA ASN A 245 1.63 13.03 1.99
C ASN A 245 0.33 13.82 1.71
N GLU A 246 0.19 14.45 0.54
CA GLU A 246 -1.03 15.17 0.17
C GLU A 246 -2.25 14.24 0.09
N ILE A 247 -2.12 13.07 -0.55
CA ILE A 247 -3.19 12.07 -0.60
C ILE A 247 -3.57 11.58 0.79
N LEU A 248 -2.58 11.23 1.62
CA LEU A 248 -2.85 10.71 2.97
C LEU A 248 -3.44 11.78 3.90
N MET A 249 -3.08 13.06 3.70
CA MET A 249 -3.68 14.18 4.41
C MET A 249 -5.11 14.45 3.95
N PHE A 250 -5.39 14.30 2.66
CA PHE A 250 -6.75 14.37 2.15
C PHE A 250 -7.60 13.22 2.71
N ALA A 251 -7.08 12.00 2.75
CA ALA A 251 -7.76 10.82 3.29
C ALA A 251 -8.22 11.03 4.75
N LYS A 252 -7.43 11.75 5.56
CA LYS A 252 -7.77 12.09 6.95
C LYS A 252 -9.04 12.96 7.08
N GLY A 253 -9.38 13.72 6.04
CA GLY A 253 -10.56 14.56 6.01
C GLY A 253 -11.85 13.82 5.65
N LEU A 254 -11.75 12.57 5.18
CA LEU A 254 -12.90 11.77 4.74
C LEU A 254 -13.53 11.03 5.92
N THR A 255 -14.86 10.91 5.91
CA THR A 255 -15.59 10.03 6.84
C THR A 255 -15.87 8.70 6.14
N ILE A 256 -14.86 7.82 6.13
CA ILE A 256 -14.92 6.48 5.53
C ILE A 256 -15.67 5.56 6.50
N THR A 257 -16.69 4.86 5.99
CA THR A 257 -17.48 3.89 6.74
C THR A 257 -17.01 2.45 6.53
N ASP A 258 -16.33 2.16 5.41
CA ASP A 258 -15.73 0.86 5.17
C ASP A 258 -14.52 0.60 6.08
N GLU A 259 -14.59 -0.47 6.87
CA GLU A 259 -13.58 -0.81 7.87
C GLU A 259 -12.26 -1.27 7.22
N TYR A 260 -12.33 -1.93 6.06
CA TYR A 260 -11.14 -2.42 5.37
C TYR A 260 -10.32 -1.25 4.81
N THR A 261 -10.96 -0.35 4.06
CA THR A 261 -10.32 0.84 3.48
C THR A 261 -9.79 1.78 4.55
N LEU A 262 -10.51 1.95 5.66
CA LEU A 262 -10.02 2.73 6.79
C LEU A 262 -8.74 2.12 7.40
N LYS A 263 -8.74 0.82 7.70
CA LYS A 263 -7.58 0.11 8.25
C LYS A 263 -6.37 0.17 7.30
N GLU A 264 -6.62 0.04 6.00
CA GLU A 264 -5.58 0.11 4.99
C GLU A 264 -4.91 1.49 4.93
N ILE A 265 -5.71 2.56 4.94
CA ILE A 265 -5.21 3.94 4.99
C ILE A 265 -4.45 4.19 6.30
N GLU A 266 -4.97 3.73 7.44
CA GLU A 266 -4.28 3.86 8.73
C GLU A 266 -2.94 3.12 8.73
N ARG A 267 -2.88 1.90 8.21
CA ARG A 267 -1.63 1.15 8.03
C ARG A 267 -0.65 1.94 7.17
N LEU A 268 -1.05 2.37 5.98
CA LEU A 268 -0.18 3.10 5.04
C LEU A 268 0.33 4.41 5.63
N ARG A 269 -0.50 5.12 6.41
CA ARG A 269 -0.07 6.32 7.14
C ARG A 269 0.98 6.00 8.19
N PHE A 270 0.78 4.92 8.95
CA PHE A 270 1.75 4.48 9.95
C PHE A 270 3.09 4.10 9.29
N GLU A 271 3.05 3.35 8.19
CA GLU A 271 4.25 2.95 7.43
C GLU A 271 4.98 4.16 6.86
N PHE A 272 4.25 5.09 6.24
CA PHE A 272 4.83 6.30 5.66
C PHE A 272 5.49 7.19 6.72
N GLU A 273 4.85 7.34 7.88
CA GLU A 273 5.42 8.09 9.00
C GLU A 273 6.70 7.40 9.52
N SER A 274 6.65 6.10 9.79
CA SER A 274 7.80 5.31 10.23
C SER A 274 8.98 5.44 9.27
N PHE A 275 8.71 5.29 7.96
CA PHE A 275 9.71 5.47 6.94
C PHE A 275 10.29 6.88 7.00
N SER A 276 9.45 7.93 7.01
CA SER A 276 9.91 9.32 7.05
C SER A 276 10.71 9.75 8.30
N LEU A 277 10.64 8.96 9.38
CA LEU A 277 11.43 9.18 10.60
C LEU A 277 12.85 8.59 10.49
N VAL A 278 12.97 7.51 9.74
CA VAL A 278 14.19 6.71 9.58
C VAL A 278 15.04 7.19 8.40
N TYR A 279 14.42 7.93 7.51
CA TYR A 279 14.91 8.25 6.19
C TYR A 279 14.70 9.75 5.95
N ASP A 280 15.75 10.45 5.50
CA ASP A 280 15.69 11.89 5.25
C ASP A 280 14.65 12.21 4.16
N LYS A 281 13.64 13.01 4.52
CA LYS A 281 12.48 13.35 3.68
C LYS A 281 12.84 13.92 2.30
N ASP A 282 13.98 14.60 2.21
CA ASP A 282 14.39 15.34 1.01
C ASP A 282 15.38 14.60 0.10
N ASN A 283 15.97 13.48 0.57
CA ASN A 283 17.09 12.81 -0.11
C ASN A 283 16.75 11.43 -0.68
N ILE A 284 15.49 11.02 -0.66
CA ILE A 284 15.10 9.64 -0.96
C ILE A 284 14.23 9.58 -2.20
N ASN A 285 14.61 8.65 -3.06
CA ASN A 285 13.82 8.25 -4.19
C ASN A 285 12.71 7.32 -3.69
N TYR A 286 11.44 7.64 -3.96
CA TYR A 286 10.28 6.79 -3.63
C TYR A 286 9.85 5.93 -4.84
N SER A 287 10.73 5.72 -5.82
CA SER A 287 10.50 4.86 -6.99
C SER A 287 10.14 3.42 -6.63
N ARG A 288 9.67 2.65 -7.62
CA ARG A 288 9.23 1.26 -7.40
C ARG A 288 10.35 0.31 -7.01
N THR A 289 11.60 0.66 -7.33
CA THR A 289 12.78 -0.10 -6.94
C THR A 289 13.41 0.41 -5.64
N SER A 290 12.81 1.42 -5.03
CA SER A 290 13.35 2.03 -3.81
C SER A 290 13.05 1.22 -2.56
N ASP A 291 13.78 1.55 -1.50
CA ASP A 291 13.52 1.02 -0.17
C ASP A 291 12.10 1.35 0.32
N TRP A 292 11.44 2.42 -0.17
CA TRP A 292 10.04 2.71 0.18
C TRP A 292 9.10 1.60 -0.29
N HIS A 293 9.23 1.16 -1.55
CA HIS A 293 8.35 0.14 -2.11
C HIS A 293 8.46 -1.17 -1.34
N ASN A 294 9.68 -1.61 -1.05
CA ASN A 294 9.92 -2.78 -0.21
C ASN A 294 9.36 -2.58 1.21
N PHE A 295 9.54 -1.39 1.79
CA PHE A 295 9.08 -1.10 3.15
C PHE A 295 7.57 -1.21 3.31
N TYR A 296 6.77 -0.69 2.37
CA TYR A 296 5.31 -0.73 2.52
C TYR A 296 4.65 -2.03 2.01
N THR A 297 5.28 -2.75 1.08
CA THR A 297 4.73 -3.98 0.46
C THR A 297 5.08 -5.26 1.19
N SER A 298 6.15 -5.27 1.99
CA SER A 298 6.66 -6.50 2.59
C SER A 298 6.73 -6.36 4.11
N ASP A 299 6.34 -7.44 4.82
CA ASP A 299 6.46 -7.56 6.28
C ASP A 299 7.95 -7.77 6.69
N THR A 300 8.86 -6.95 6.16
CA THR A 300 10.31 -7.10 6.27
C THR A 300 10.94 -6.03 7.14
N HIS A 301 10.20 -5.41 8.07
CA HIS A 301 10.76 -4.40 8.99
C HIS A 301 11.98 -4.92 9.75
N LYS A 302 12.03 -6.24 10.01
CA LYS A 302 13.21 -6.91 10.58
C LYS A 302 14.45 -6.84 9.67
N GLU A 303 14.29 -6.97 8.36
CA GLU A 303 15.41 -6.87 7.41
C GLU A 303 15.94 -5.43 7.34
N PHE A 304 15.03 -4.44 7.37
CA PHE A 304 15.43 -3.04 7.49
C PHE A 304 16.16 -2.77 8.79
N PHE A 305 15.66 -3.28 9.91
CA PHE A 305 16.32 -3.20 11.21
C PHE A 305 17.73 -3.79 11.18
N ASP A 306 17.90 -5.02 10.66
CA ASP A 306 19.20 -5.68 10.53
C ASP A 306 20.16 -4.83 9.67
N ARG A 307 19.68 -4.35 8.52
CA ARG A 307 20.45 -3.49 7.60
C ARG A 307 20.90 -2.18 8.25
N PHE A 308 20.07 -1.56 9.09
CA PHE A 308 20.46 -0.36 9.83
C PHE A 308 21.49 -0.66 10.91
N CYS A 309 21.34 -1.78 11.62
CA CYS A 309 22.34 -2.21 12.61
C CYS A 309 23.69 -2.46 11.94
N GLU A 310 23.72 -3.23 10.83
CA GLU A 310 24.94 -3.53 10.06
C GLU A 310 25.63 -2.27 9.51
N LYS A 311 24.86 -1.23 9.16
CA LYS A 311 25.39 0.06 8.69
C LYS A 311 25.78 1.03 9.82
N GLY A 312 25.58 0.66 11.09
CA GLY A 312 25.84 1.53 12.24
C GLY A 312 24.84 2.68 12.40
N LYS A 313 23.67 2.60 11.78
CA LYS A 313 22.57 3.57 11.86
C LYS A 313 21.67 3.25 13.07
N ILE A 314 22.21 3.45 14.26
CA ILE A 314 21.59 2.96 15.52
C ILE A 314 20.32 3.74 15.88
N ALA A 315 20.27 5.05 15.61
CA ALA A 315 19.08 5.87 15.88
C ALA A 315 17.87 5.44 15.01
N GLU A 316 18.14 5.17 13.74
CA GLU A 316 17.17 4.61 12.79
C GLU A 316 16.67 3.24 13.23
N ALA A 317 17.58 2.33 13.58
CA ALA A 317 17.24 0.99 14.06
C ALA A 317 16.38 1.04 15.34
N ARG A 318 16.72 1.94 16.28
CA ARG A 318 15.95 2.15 17.51
C ARG A 318 14.55 2.69 17.23
N THR A 319 14.41 3.59 16.26
CA THR A 319 13.11 4.12 15.84
C THR A 319 12.20 3.02 15.30
N LEU A 320 12.72 2.15 14.42
CA LEU A 320 11.97 0.99 13.94
C LEU A 320 11.61 0.02 15.08
N PHE A 321 12.58 -0.33 15.92
CA PHE A 321 12.34 -1.22 17.05
C PHE A 321 11.21 -0.74 17.97
N SER A 322 11.13 0.58 18.19
CA SER A 322 10.11 1.17 19.06
C SER A 322 8.72 1.22 18.42
N ARG A 323 8.62 1.23 17.08
CA ARG A 323 7.35 1.30 16.35
C ARG A 323 6.78 -0.08 16.00
N TYR A 324 7.64 -1.06 15.73
CA TYR A 324 7.24 -2.39 15.26
C TYR A 324 7.51 -3.48 16.29
N GLY A 325 6.45 -3.89 17.00
CA GLY A 325 6.55 -4.94 18.03
C GLY A 325 7.03 -6.30 17.51
N GLU A 326 6.78 -6.62 16.24
CA GLU A 326 7.27 -7.85 15.60
C GLU A 326 8.80 -7.98 15.60
N ILE A 327 9.54 -6.86 15.60
CA ILE A 327 11.01 -6.88 15.66
C ILE A 327 11.45 -7.47 17.00
N SER A 328 10.79 -7.09 18.09
CA SER A 328 11.06 -7.66 19.41
C SER A 328 10.76 -9.16 19.45
N GLN A 329 9.68 -9.59 18.81
CA GLN A 329 9.31 -11.01 18.72
C GLN A 329 10.33 -11.82 17.93
N ASN A 330 10.80 -11.29 16.81
CA ASN A 330 11.84 -11.93 15.99
C ASN A 330 13.20 -12.00 16.72
N LEU A 331 13.49 -11.03 17.58
CA LEU A 331 14.68 -11.04 18.43
C LEU A 331 14.54 -11.98 19.65
N MET A 332 13.37 -12.56 19.90
CA MET A 332 13.23 -13.56 20.94
C MET A 332 13.90 -14.91 20.58
N ASP A 333 14.40 -15.05 19.35
CA ASP A 333 15.19 -16.20 18.92
C ASP A 333 16.68 -16.06 19.33
N LYS A 334 17.25 -17.14 19.87
CA LYS A 334 18.65 -17.16 20.37
C LYS A 334 19.67 -16.93 19.25
N ALA A 335 19.40 -17.38 18.02
CA ALA A 335 20.31 -17.13 16.90
C ALA A 335 20.27 -15.67 16.47
N ALA A 336 19.07 -15.06 16.42
CA ALA A 336 18.90 -13.63 16.13
C ALA A 336 19.58 -12.74 17.19
N PHE A 337 19.44 -13.07 18.47
CA PHE A 337 20.15 -12.42 19.58
C PHE A 337 21.66 -12.45 19.40
N ASN A 338 22.24 -13.63 19.19
CA ASN A 338 23.69 -13.79 19.03
C ASN A 338 24.20 -13.07 17.77
N LYS A 339 23.46 -13.12 16.67
CA LYS A 339 23.78 -12.37 15.44
C LYS A 339 23.85 -10.87 15.74
N LEU A 340 22.90 -10.31 16.49
CA LEU A 340 22.88 -8.88 16.80
C LEU A 340 24.08 -8.46 17.66
N LEU A 341 24.46 -9.25 18.66
CA LEU A 341 25.65 -8.97 19.48
C LEU A 341 26.93 -8.95 18.65
N ILE A 342 27.05 -9.86 17.68
CA ILE A 342 28.18 -9.87 16.73
C ILE A 342 28.17 -8.61 15.87
N VAL A 343 27.02 -8.24 15.31
CA VAL A 343 26.86 -7.02 14.51
C VAL A 343 27.27 -5.77 15.31
N PHE A 344 26.80 -5.63 16.56
CA PHE A 344 27.18 -4.50 17.40
C PHE A 344 28.67 -4.47 17.71
N ARG A 345 29.30 -5.63 17.94
CA ARG A 345 30.75 -5.70 18.11
C ARG A 345 31.47 -5.20 16.86
N ASP A 346 31.08 -5.67 15.69
CA ASP A 346 31.73 -5.30 14.42
C ASP A 346 31.55 -3.81 14.10
N VAL A 347 30.37 -3.26 14.39
CA VAL A 347 30.06 -1.83 14.23
C VAL A 347 30.90 -0.97 15.17
N ILE A 348 31.04 -1.36 16.44
CA ILE A 348 31.91 -0.65 17.41
C ILE A 348 33.36 -0.75 16.98
N MET A 349 33.80 -1.91 16.46
CA MET A 349 35.15 -2.07 15.92
C MET A 349 35.44 -1.13 14.75
N ALA A 350 34.46 -0.94 13.87
CA ALA A 350 34.58 -0.04 12.72
C ALA A 350 34.49 1.45 13.13
N ASN A 351 33.66 1.79 14.11
CA ASN A 351 33.49 3.15 14.59
C ASN A 351 33.18 3.20 16.10
N SER A 352 34.18 3.58 16.90
CA SER A 352 34.07 3.65 18.36
C SER A 352 33.07 4.69 18.87
N THR A 353 32.74 5.72 18.08
CA THR A 353 31.79 6.76 18.52
C THR A 353 30.38 6.21 18.75
N LEU A 354 30.03 5.12 18.08
CA LEU A 354 28.73 4.45 18.19
C LEU A 354 28.57 3.64 19.49
N CYS A 355 29.64 3.49 20.28
CA CYS A 355 29.61 2.79 21.55
C CYS A 355 28.56 3.37 22.51
N CYS A 356 28.45 4.70 22.58
CA CYS A 356 27.44 5.37 23.41
C CYS A 356 26.01 5.10 22.92
N ASP A 357 25.78 5.17 21.61
CA ASP A 357 24.46 4.96 21.01
C ASP A 357 23.99 3.51 21.20
N ILE A 358 24.88 2.54 20.99
CA ILE A 358 24.61 1.12 21.22
C ILE A 358 24.37 0.84 22.70
N SER A 359 25.18 1.42 23.59
CA SER A 359 24.97 1.32 25.03
C SER A 359 23.58 1.82 25.43
N GLN A 360 23.18 3.00 24.94
CA GLN A 360 21.86 3.56 25.24
C GLN A 360 20.74 2.67 24.68
N PHE A 361 20.89 2.15 23.46
CA PHE A 361 19.89 1.27 22.85
C PHE A 361 19.78 -0.07 23.61
N MET A 362 20.90 -0.66 24.01
CA MET A 362 20.94 -1.85 24.85
C MET A 362 20.25 -1.61 26.19
N GLN A 363 20.58 -0.50 26.86
CA GLN A 363 20.05 -0.14 28.17
C GLN A 363 18.52 0.07 28.15
N THR A 364 18.01 0.86 27.19
CA THR A 364 16.61 1.29 27.20
C THR A 364 15.66 0.29 26.54
N ASN A 365 16.14 -0.50 25.57
CA ASN A 365 15.26 -1.25 24.68
C ASN A 365 15.57 -2.74 24.60
N LEU A 366 16.84 -3.13 24.45
CA LEU A 366 17.15 -4.51 24.05
C LEU A 366 17.36 -5.47 25.23
N ILE A 367 18.03 -5.05 26.31
CA ILE A 367 18.31 -5.95 27.45
C ILE A 367 17.01 -6.50 28.05
N SER A 368 15.97 -5.66 28.18
CA SER A 368 14.67 -6.11 28.68
C SER A 368 14.09 -7.22 27.80
N VAL A 369 14.10 -7.06 26.47
CA VAL A 369 13.64 -8.08 25.52
C VAL A 369 14.50 -9.34 25.57
N PHE A 370 15.82 -9.20 25.65
CA PHE A 370 16.71 -10.36 25.71
C PHE A 370 16.51 -11.20 26.96
N LEU A 371 16.28 -10.56 28.11
CA LEU A 371 16.00 -11.30 29.34
C LEU A 371 14.66 -12.06 29.27
N HIS A 372 13.72 -11.65 28.41
CA HIS A 372 12.47 -12.38 28.17
C HIS A 372 12.63 -13.60 27.24
N ILE A 373 13.73 -13.71 26.47
CA ILE A 373 14.02 -14.85 25.57
C ILE A 373 13.91 -16.19 26.28
N GLY A 374 14.45 -16.26 27.50
CA GLY A 374 14.65 -17.53 28.19
C GLY A 374 13.98 -17.54 29.54
N GLN A 375 12.66 -17.71 29.63
CA GLN A 375 12.02 -18.06 30.91
C GLN A 375 12.67 -19.31 31.54
N ASP A 376 13.25 -20.20 30.71
CA ASP A 376 14.02 -21.39 31.14
C ASP A 376 15.56 -21.26 31.03
N ASP A 377 16.10 -20.29 30.26
CA ASP A 377 17.55 -20.14 29.97
C ASP A 377 18.11 -18.72 30.29
N THR A 378 17.44 -17.97 31.17
CA THR A 378 17.82 -16.59 31.57
C THR A 378 19.29 -16.51 31.98
N LYS A 379 19.81 -17.53 32.67
CA LYS A 379 21.20 -17.57 33.12
C LYS A 379 22.19 -17.52 31.95
N HIS A 380 21.96 -18.28 30.88
CA HIS A 380 22.84 -18.28 29.71
C HIS A 380 22.79 -16.94 28.97
N ILE A 381 21.60 -16.32 28.87
CA ILE A 381 21.47 -15.00 28.27
C ILE A 381 22.23 -13.95 29.08
N CYS A 382 22.14 -13.98 30.42
CA CYS A 382 22.96 -13.13 31.28
C CYS A 382 24.46 -13.36 31.08
N GLU A 383 24.90 -14.63 30.95
CA GLU A 383 26.30 -14.97 30.66
C GLU A 383 26.76 -14.42 29.30
N ASP A 384 25.96 -14.53 28.25
CA ASP A 384 26.25 -14.02 26.91
C ASP A 384 26.33 -12.48 26.91
N LEU A 385 25.36 -11.81 27.55
CA LEU A 385 25.35 -10.36 27.71
C LEU A 385 26.58 -9.88 28.48
N CYS A 386 26.90 -10.49 29.63
CA CYS A 386 28.09 -10.13 30.40
C CYS A 386 29.38 -10.38 29.60
N SER A 387 29.46 -11.49 28.86
CA SER A 387 30.60 -11.78 27.98
C SER A 387 30.76 -10.72 26.89
N PHE A 388 29.64 -10.29 26.29
CA PHE A 388 29.62 -9.19 25.32
C PHE A 388 30.16 -7.89 25.94
N PHE A 389 29.62 -7.46 27.09
CA PHE A 389 30.07 -6.24 27.77
C PHE A 389 31.56 -6.28 28.15
N ILE A 390 32.05 -7.42 28.63
CA ILE A 390 33.49 -7.63 28.90
C ILE A 390 34.29 -7.48 27.61
N SER A 391 33.89 -8.17 26.54
CA SER A 391 34.63 -8.21 25.29
C SER A 391 34.79 -6.82 24.67
N ILE A 392 33.72 -6.01 24.67
CA ILE A 392 33.77 -4.63 24.16
C ILE A 392 34.57 -3.73 25.08
N SER A 393 34.42 -3.86 26.40
CA SER A 393 35.15 -3.02 27.36
C SER A 393 36.67 -3.17 27.24
N LEU A 394 37.15 -4.40 27.00
CA LEU A 394 38.57 -4.65 26.75
C LEU A 394 39.00 -4.17 25.35
N LEU A 395 38.15 -4.34 24.34
CA LEU A 395 38.40 -3.85 22.98
C LEU A 395 38.54 -2.31 22.92
N LEU A 396 37.80 -1.57 23.75
CA LEU A 396 37.86 -0.10 23.80
C LEU A 396 39.22 0.44 24.23
N GLU A 397 40.03 -0.36 24.94
CA GLU A 397 41.41 0.00 25.26
C GLU A 397 42.28 0.09 23.99
N GLU A 398 42.07 -0.83 23.04
CA GLU A 398 42.82 -0.87 21.78
C GLU A 398 42.31 0.19 20.78
N ILE A 399 40.99 0.35 20.68
CA ILE A 399 40.38 1.21 19.67
C ILE A 399 40.38 2.69 20.09
N GLU A 400 40.19 2.98 21.38
CA GLU A 400 40.07 4.34 21.88
C GLU A 400 40.88 4.56 23.18
N PRO A 401 42.22 4.44 23.12
CA PRO A 401 43.09 4.55 24.29
C PRO A 401 43.04 5.92 24.98
N LYS A 402 42.55 6.96 24.29
CA LYS A 402 42.45 8.32 24.84
C LYS A 402 41.29 8.49 25.83
N LEU A 403 40.18 7.79 25.61
CA LEU A 403 39.02 7.85 26.50
C LEU A 403 38.98 6.69 27.51
N PHE A 404 39.82 5.68 27.29
CA PHE A 404 40.02 4.59 28.23
C PHE A 404 40.62 5.10 29.56
N PRO A 405 40.19 4.59 30.73
CA PRO A 405 39.20 3.53 30.99
C PRO A 405 37.75 4.04 31.09
N LYS A 406 37.51 5.34 30.95
CA LYS A 406 36.22 5.96 31.23
C LYS A 406 35.12 5.45 30.29
N ASN A 407 35.40 5.38 28.98
CA ASN A 407 34.45 4.83 27.99
C ASN A 407 34.10 3.35 28.27
N ALA A 408 35.09 2.51 28.61
CA ALA A 408 34.90 1.12 28.99
C ALA A 408 34.12 0.96 30.30
N LEU A 409 34.36 1.82 31.29
CA LEU A 409 33.62 1.85 32.54
C LEU A 409 32.15 2.22 32.32
N GLU A 410 31.89 3.21 31.47
CA GLU A 410 30.53 3.62 31.12
C GLU A 410 29.78 2.51 30.37
N PHE A 411 30.43 1.84 29.42
CA PHE A 411 29.83 0.73 28.66
C PHE A 411 29.60 -0.53 29.50
N SER A 412 30.53 -0.89 30.39
CA SER A 412 30.35 -2.05 31.27
C SER A 412 29.22 -1.86 32.28
N LYS A 413 28.97 -0.63 32.74
CA LYS A 413 27.85 -0.28 33.63
C LYS A 413 26.48 -0.27 32.96
N THR A 414 26.41 -0.36 31.63
CA THR A 414 25.16 -0.37 30.87
C THR A 414 24.22 -1.50 31.31
N PHE A 415 24.77 -2.68 31.60
CA PHE A 415 23.99 -3.80 32.08
C PHE A 415 23.36 -3.50 33.45
N ASP A 416 24.14 -3.01 34.41
CA ASP A 416 23.64 -2.63 35.74
C ASP A 416 22.56 -1.53 35.64
N ARG A 417 22.78 -0.53 34.80
CA ARG A 417 21.79 0.55 34.55
C ARG A 417 20.49 0.02 33.95
N ALA A 418 20.56 -0.96 33.06
CA ALA A 418 19.37 -1.59 32.50
C ALA A 418 18.58 -2.36 33.57
N ILE A 419 19.27 -3.05 34.49
CA ILE A 419 18.62 -3.72 35.63
C ILE A 419 17.97 -2.70 36.57
N GLU A 420 18.61 -1.55 36.84
CA GLU A 420 18.00 -0.48 37.63
C GLU A 420 16.75 0.11 36.95
N LEU A 421 16.78 0.34 35.63
CA LEU A 421 15.59 0.76 34.89
C LEU A 421 14.46 -0.27 34.98
N LEU A 422 14.78 -1.57 34.88
CA LEU A 422 13.78 -2.64 35.05
C LEU A 422 13.16 -2.61 36.45
N LYS A 423 13.92 -2.26 37.50
CA LYS A 423 13.39 -2.09 38.86
C LYS A 423 12.41 -0.92 38.92
N GLU A 424 12.74 0.20 38.29
CA GLU A 424 11.88 1.41 38.26
C GLU A 424 10.57 1.19 37.49
N GLU A 425 10.62 0.41 36.39
CA GLU A 425 9.47 0.14 35.52
C GLU A 425 8.55 -1.01 36.00
N CYS A 426 8.91 -1.68 37.10
CA CYS A 426 8.14 -2.79 37.67
C CYS A 426 6.85 -2.30 38.37
N GLN A 427 5.80 -2.10 37.58
CA GLN A 427 4.49 -1.66 38.07
C GLN A 427 3.47 -2.81 38.25
N THR A 428 3.74 -3.99 37.67
CA THR A 428 2.82 -5.14 37.69
C THR A 428 3.42 -6.33 38.47
N PRO A 429 2.58 -7.17 39.12
CA PRO A 429 3.05 -8.36 39.82
C PRO A 429 3.85 -9.33 38.92
N GLU A 430 3.46 -9.46 37.66
CA GLU A 430 4.14 -10.29 36.67
C GLU A 430 5.57 -9.80 36.40
N LYS A 431 5.75 -8.50 36.13
CA LYS A 431 7.07 -7.89 35.94
C LYS A 431 7.94 -8.02 37.18
N TYR A 432 7.34 -7.87 38.37
CA TYR A 432 8.05 -8.03 39.63
C TYR A 432 8.58 -9.47 39.84
N ILE A 433 7.77 -10.49 39.55
CA ILE A 433 8.19 -11.90 39.61
C ILE A 433 9.32 -12.17 38.61
N PHE A 434 9.19 -11.66 37.37
CA PHE A 434 10.22 -11.77 36.35
C PHE A 434 11.54 -11.12 36.80
N LEU A 435 11.49 -9.90 37.33
CA LEU A 435 12.66 -9.21 37.88
C LEU A 435 13.31 -10.02 39.01
N LEU A 436 12.53 -10.56 39.95
CA LEU A 436 13.07 -11.42 41.01
C LEU A 436 13.74 -12.67 40.45
N HIS A 437 13.20 -13.26 39.37
CA HIS A 437 13.85 -14.37 38.69
C HIS A 437 15.20 -13.96 38.11
N VAL A 438 15.26 -12.85 37.36
CA VAL A 438 16.52 -12.33 36.79
C VAL A 438 17.53 -12.03 37.88
N LEU A 439 17.13 -11.30 38.93
CA LEU A 439 18.00 -10.97 40.07
C LEU A 439 18.53 -12.23 40.75
N LYS A 440 17.70 -13.26 40.95
CA LYS A 440 18.15 -14.55 41.49
C LYS A 440 19.22 -15.21 40.61
N GLN A 441 19.15 -15.07 39.28
CA GLN A 441 20.20 -15.60 38.41
C GLN A 441 21.50 -14.78 38.50
N LEU A 442 21.39 -13.47 38.74
CA LEU A 442 22.53 -12.56 38.94
C LEU A 442 23.16 -12.65 40.34
N ASP A 443 22.34 -13.02 41.34
CA ASP A 443 22.66 -13.17 42.76
C ASP A 443 22.96 -14.62 43.15
N ALA A 444 23.00 -15.57 42.21
CA ALA A 444 23.49 -16.92 42.49
C ALA A 444 24.97 -16.84 42.93
N ASP A 445 25.12 -16.83 44.26
CA ASP A 445 26.10 -16.17 45.12
C ASP A 445 27.59 -16.21 44.75
N GLU A 446 28.27 -15.14 45.20
CA GLU A 446 29.72 -14.96 45.38
C GLU A 446 30.39 -16.11 46.17
N GLU A 447 29.64 -17.03 46.81
CA GLU A 447 30.17 -18.17 47.57
C GLU A 447 30.07 -19.53 46.85
N ASN A 448 29.18 -19.70 45.85
CA ASN A 448 28.92 -21.01 45.22
C ASN A 448 28.99 -21.02 43.68
N CYS A 449 29.20 -19.87 43.03
CA CYS A 449 29.59 -19.86 41.62
C CYS A 449 31.06 -20.28 41.47
N PRO A 450 31.43 -21.11 40.47
CA PRO A 450 32.84 -21.24 40.12
C PRO A 450 33.38 -19.83 39.78
N PRO A 451 34.63 -19.50 40.14
CA PRO A 451 35.26 -18.19 39.91
C PRO A 451 35.41 -17.78 38.42
N SER A 452 34.67 -18.43 37.53
CA SER A 452 34.77 -18.37 36.08
C SER A 452 33.51 -17.86 35.36
N SER A 453 32.40 -17.55 36.06
CA SER A 453 31.20 -16.99 35.43
C SER A 453 31.45 -15.60 34.83
N SER A 454 30.81 -15.28 33.71
CA SER A 454 30.97 -13.98 33.04
C SER A 454 30.37 -12.84 33.87
N ILE A 455 29.35 -13.13 34.67
CA ILE A 455 28.73 -12.19 35.60
C ILE A 455 29.73 -11.73 36.67
N SER A 456 30.42 -12.68 37.32
CA SER A 456 31.44 -12.34 38.35
C SER A 456 32.64 -11.62 37.73
N LYS A 457 33.05 -12.01 36.52
CA LYS A 457 34.10 -11.33 35.74
C LYS A 457 33.72 -9.89 35.39
N LEU A 458 32.46 -9.63 34.99
CA LEU A 458 31.99 -8.27 34.69
C LEU A 458 31.97 -7.40 35.95
N LYS A 459 31.46 -7.91 37.08
CA LYS A 459 31.49 -7.21 38.38
C LYS A 459 32.93 -6.88 38.79
N LYS A 460 33.87 -7.82 38.62
CA LYS A 460 35.30 -7.59 38.87
C LYS A 460 35.87 -6.52 37.93
N LEU A 461 35.61 -6.61 36.63
CA LEU A 461 36.04 -5.64 35.63
C LEU A 461 35.56 -4.23 35.97
N ILE A 462 34.30 -4.04 36.35
CA ILE A 462 33.76 -2.74 36.75
C ILE A 462 34.51 -2.19 37.99
N ARG A 463 34.77 -3.03 38.99
CA ARG A 463 35.54 -2.64 40.19
C ARG A 463 36.98 -2.23 39.80
N ASP A 464 37.63 -2.99 38.94
CA ASP A 464 39.00 -2.76 38.50
C ASP A 464 39.11 -1.49 37.62
N LEU A 465 38.20 -1.30 36.65
CA LEU A 465 38.11 -0.09 35.82
C LEU A 465 37.80 1.16 36.64
N THR A 466 36.95 1.05 37.67
CA THR A 466 36.66 2.19 38.59
C THR A 466 37.90 2.62 39.35
N LYS A 467 38.70 1.65 39.84
CA LYS A 467 39.97 1.96 40.52
C LYS A 467 40.99 2.55 39.54
N LEU A 468 41.11 1.97 38.35
CA LEU A 468 42.01 2.48 37.31
C LEU A 468 41.65 3.91 36.88
N GLU A 469 40.36 4.21 36.73
CA GLU A 469 39.86 5.57 36.41
C GLU A 469 40.18 6.56 37.53
N SER A 470 39.98 6.17 38.79
CA SER A 470 40.38 6.97 39.96
C SER A 470 41.89 7.24 39.97
N ILE A 471 42.73 6.22 39.67
CA ILE A 471 44.19 6.38 39.64
C ILE A 471 44.62 7.31 38.51
N LEU A 472 44.08 7.12 37.31
CA LEU A 472 44.41 7.93 36.13
C LEU A 472 43.94 9.37 36.28
N SER A 473 42.74 9.61 36.82
CA SER A 473 42.19 10.95 36.99
C SER A 473 42.90 11.72 38.11
N LYS A 474 43.13 11.08 39.26
CA LYS A 474 43.75 11.73 40.43
C LYS A 474 45.26 11.88 40.30
N TYR A 475 45.96 10.86 39.79
CA TYR A 475 47.44 10.80 39.81
C TYR A 475 48.07 10.92 38.41
N GLN A 476 47.27 10.93 37.33
CA GLN A 476 47.70 11.14 35.94
C GLN A 476 48.80 10.17 35.46
N ILE A 477 48.84 8.94 35.99
CA ILE A 477 49.85 7.93 35.65
C ILE A 477 49.38 7.13 34.45
N PRO A 478 50.02 7.23 33.27
CA PRO A 478 49.63 6.42 32.12
C PRO A 478 49.86 4.93 32.43
N MET A 479 48.81 4.14 32.32
CA MET A 479 48.82 2.70 32.57
C MET A 479 47.72 2.03 31.76
N ASN A 480 48.05 0.93 31.09
CA ASN A 480 47.07 0.07 30.44
C ASN A 480 46.48 -0.93 31.46
N TYR A 481 45.33 -1.52 31.14
CA TYR A 481 44.60 -2.43 32.02
C TYR A 481 45.43 -3.66 32.40
N SER A 482 46.20 -4.20 31.45
CA SER A 482 47.08 -5.35 31.71
C SER A 482 48.20 -5.02 32.71
N GLU A 483 48.78 -3.83 32.63
CA GLU A 483 49.80 -3.33 33.55
C GLU A 483 49.21 -3.08 34.95
N TYR A 484 47.98 -2.59 35.03
CA TYR A 484 47.27 -2.42 36.29
C TYR A 484 47.05 -3.76 36.99
N LEU A 485 46.60 -4.78 36.25
CA LEU A 485 46.39 -6.11 36.81
C LEU A 485 47.68 -6.79 37.31
N ALA A 486 48.83 -6.42 36.75
CA ALA A 486 50.14 -6.96 37.14
C ALA A 486 50.80 -6.22 38.32
N GLN A 487 50.26 -5.08 38.73
CA GLN A 487 50.86 -4.22 39.76
C GLN A 487 50.15 -4.35 41.11
N ASP A 488 50.94 -4.25 42.17
CA ASP A 488 50.48 -4.10 43.54
C ASP A 488 50.44 -2.62 43.95
N VAL A 489 49.80 -2.32 45.09
CA VAL A 489 49.67 -0.93 45.59
C VAL A 489 51.05 -0.26 45.76
N SER A 490 52.07 -1.04 46.14
CA SER A 490 53.45 -0.58 46.33
C SER A 490 54.13 -0.19 45.02
N THR A 491 53.97 -0.97 43.95
CA THR A 491 54.53 -0.65 42.62
C THR A 491 53.80 0.53 41.96
N ILE A 492 52.49 0.67 42.17
CA ILE A 492 51.75 1.87 41.74
C ILE A 492 52.28 3.11 42.49
N CYS A 493 52.51 3.00 43.81
CA CYS A 493 53.10 4.07 44.61
C CYS A 493 54.49 4.50 44.09
N GLN A 494 55.33 3.55 43.71
CA GLN A 494 56.63 3.83 43.10
C GLN A 494 56.50 4.59 41.77
N ARG A 495 55.53 4.25 40.92
CA ARG A 495 55.25 5.01 39.70
C ARG A 495 54.77 6.45 39.99
N VAL A 496 53.96 6.65 41.04
CA VAL A 496 53.59 8.01 41.51
C VAL A 496 54.84 8.80 41.90
N LEU A 497 55.75 8.18 42.67
CA LEU A 497 56.99 8.79 43.12
C LEU A 497 57.95 9.11 41.97
N ASP A 498 58.11 8.20 41.01
CA ASP A 498 58.98 8.41 39.84
C ASP A 498 58.50 9.56 38.96
N ARG A 499 57.18 9.76 38.84
CA ARG A 499 56.62 10.94 38.17
C ARG A 499 56.94 12.22 38.92
N VAL A 500 56.80 12.22 40.24
CA VAL A 500 57.12 13.37 41.11
C VAL A 500 58.60 13.73 41.02
N ARG A 501 59.50 12.73 40.92
CA ARG A 501 60.94 12.93 40.69
C ARG A 501 61.24 13.59 39.34
N ALA A 502 60.43 13.34 38.33
CA ALA A 502 60.55 13.94 36.99
C ALA A 502 59.89 15.33 36.88
N ALA A 503 59.17 15.79 37.90
CA ALA A 503 58.44 17.05 37.88
C ALA A 503 59.33 18.26 38.22
N PRO A 504 59.06 19.44 37.65
CA PRO A 504 59.85 20.66 37.88
C PRO A 504 59.71 21.22 39.31
N SER A 505 58.62 20.93 40.02
CA SER A 505 58.42 21.28 41.44
C SER A 505 58.07 20.03 42.24
N ILE A 506 59.09 19.40 42.81
CA ILE A 506 58.96 18.16 43.58
C ILE A 506 58.05 18.38 44.80
N HIS A 507 58.18 19.53 45.48
CA HIS A 507 57.42 19.79 46.71
C HIS A 507 55.90 19.85 46.47
N ASP A 508 55.48 20.58 45.43
CA ASP A 508 54.06 20.74 45.11
C ASP A 508 53.45 19.42 44.64
N TYR A 509 54.19 18.63 43.87
CA TYR A 509 53.74 17.31 43.39
C TYR A 509 53.69 16.26 44.50
N ILE A 510 54.59 16.29 45.49
CA ILE A 510 54.49 15.44 46.69
C ILE A 510 53.21 15.76 47.46
N GLN A 511 52.92 17.05 47.68
CA GLN A 511 51.71 17.48 48.39
C GLN A 511 50.43 17.13 47.62
N GLN A 512 50.45 17.27 46.30
CA GLN A 512 49.27 17.09 45.46
C GLN A 512 48.97 15.63 45.12
N PHE A 513 49.98 14.77 44.97
CA PHE A 513 49.79 13.40 44.45
C PHE A 513 50.27 12.30 45.41
N VAL A 514 51.35 12.51 46.17
CA VAL A 514 51.95 11.45 47.00
C VAL A 514 51.26 11.34 48.36
N PHE A 515 51.04 12.45 49.07
CA PHE A 515 50.36 12.41 50.38
C PHE A 515 48.90 11.91 50.28
N PRO A 516 48.09 12.33 49.28
CA PRO A 516 46.75 11.79 49.11
C PRO A 516 46.74 10.28 48.83
N PHE A 517 47.71 9.77 48.06
CA PHE A 517 47.83 8.34 47.77
C PHE A 517 48.18 7.53 49.03
N ILE A 518 49.13 8.01 49.85
CA ILE A 518 49.54 7.37 51.11
C ILE A 518 48.37 7.32 52.10
N GLU A 519 47.61 8.41 52.20
CA GLU A 519 46.43 8.49 53.08
C GLU A 519 45.27 7.61 52.59
N GLU A 520 44.98 7.61 51.29
CA GLU A 520 43.90 6.82 50.66
C GLU A 520 44.16 5.31 50.73
N HIS A 521 45.43 4.89 50.64
CA HIS A 521 45.83 3.48 50.66
C HIS A 521 46.42 3.00 51.99
N HIS A 522 46.37 3.83 53.05
CA HIS A 522 46.90 3.52 54.38
C HIS A 522 48.34 2.99 54.39
N LEU A 523 49.20 3.57 53.55
CA LEU A 523 50.62 3.19 53.47
C LEU A 523 51.43 3.86 54.59
N ASP A 524 52.51 3.23 55.05
CA ASP A 524 53.40 3.87 56.02
C ASP A 524 54.20 4.99 55.35
N LYS A 525 53.94 6.22 55.79
CA LYS A 525 54.58 7.44 55.28
C LYS A 525 56.11 7.40 55.39
N ASN A 526 56.63 6.70 56.40
CA ASN A 526 58.07 6.59 56.62
C ASN A 526 58.73 5.53 55.73
N GLU A 527 58.02 4.48 55.31
CA GLU A 527 58.54 3.48 54.37
C GLU A 527 58.48 3.95 52.91
N VAL A 528 57.50 4.80 52.56
CA VAL A 528 57.28 5.26 51.18
C VAL A 528 58.20 6.42 50.77
N LEU A 529 58.63 7.26 51.72
CA LEU A 529 59.40 8.48 51.45
C LEU A 529 60.90 8.38 51.78
N TYR A 530 61.34 7.25 52.36
CA TYR A 530 62.75 6.90 52.56
C TYR A 530 63.33 6.29 51.29
#